data_AF-A0A6L9Q8F2-F1
#
_entry.id   AF-A0A6L9Q8F2-F1
#
_cell.length_a   1.000
_cell.length_b   1.000
_cell.length_c   1.000
_cell.angle_alpha   90.00
_cell.angle_beta   90.00
_cell.angle_gamma   90.00
#
_symmetry.space_group_name_H-M   'P 1'
#
loop_
_entity.id
_entity.type
_entity.pdbx_description
1 polymer ?
#
loop_
_entity_poly.entity_id
_entity_poly.type
_entity_poly.pdbx_seq_one_letter_code
_entity_poly.pdbx_strand_id
1 'polypeptide(L)'
;MEVSVAAAGTVGGARVTGPAVTAVVAARTIVRYDVLRSGPPWRRSLTIRLTSSRPLRVARLSLVLRAGRVMPHRPGDGDTLGAWEQVPVPGELSLAVPDAPGPYWLRCFADDDGVELSDPPVRRLQVT
;
A
#
# COMPACT_ATOMS: atom_id res chain seq x y z
N MET A 1 -13.06 -1.43 16.14
CA MET A 1 -14.43 -1.97 15.96
C MET A 1 -14.42 -3.40 16.46
N GLU A 2 -15.44 -3.83 17.18
CA GLU A 2 -15.57 -5.21 17.63
C GLU A 2 -16.49 -5.97 16.67
N VAL A 3 -16.07 -7.16 16.23
CA VAL A 3 -16.84 -8.02 15.32
C VAL A 3 -16.97 -9.40 15.96
N SER A 4 -18.20 -9.90 16.04
CA SER A 4 -18.47 -11.29 16.41
C SER A 4 -18.69 -12.12 15.14
N VAL A 5 -17.96 -13.21 14.99
CA VAL A 5 -18.05 -14.13 13.85
C VAL A 5 -18.34 -15.54 14.37
N ALA A 6 -19.30 -16.23 13.77
CA ALA A 6 -19.58 -17.64 14.05
C ALA A 6 -19.49 -18.44 12.75
N ALA A 7 -18.92 -19.65 12.82
CA ALA A 7 -18.98 -20.58 11.70
C ALA A 7 -20.44 -21.01 11.48
N ALA A 8 -20.89 -21.07 10.22
CA ALA A 8 -22.21 -21.55 9.87
C ALA A 8 -22.09 -22.71 8.87
N GLY A 9 -22.95 -23.71 9.01
CA GLY A 9 -22.98 -24.89 8.14
C GLY A 9 -24.38 -25.48 8.02
N THR A 10 -24.48 -26.60 7.32
CA THR A 10 -25.73 -27.35 7.18
C THR A 10 -25.47 -28.82 7.52
N VAL A 11 -26.28 -29.38 8.42
CA VAL A 11 -26.23 -30.79 8.83
C VAL A 11 -27.63 -31.36 8.70
N GLY A 12 -27.79 -32.42 7.89
CA GLY A 12 -29.10 -33.04 7.66
C GLY A 12 -30.15 -32.09 7.06
N GLY A 13 -29.73 -31.11 6.28
CA GLY A 13 -30.62 -30.08 5.70
C GLY A 13 -30.97 -28.93 6.64
N ALA A 14 -30.58 -28.98 7.92
CA ALA A 14 -30.79 -27.90 8.88
C ALA A 14 -29.55 -27.00 8.97
N ARG A 15 -29.76 -25.68 9.07
CA ARG A 15 -28.68 -24.71 9.31
C ARG A 15 -28.22 -24.80 10.76
N VAL A 16 -26.91 -24.93 10.96
CA VAL A 16 -26.27 -24.97 12.28
C VAL A 16 -25.21 -23.87 12.36
N THR A 17 -25.02 -23.29 13.54
CA THR A 17 -23.98 -22.30 13.82
C THR A 17 -23.11 -22.78 14.97
N GLY A 18 -21.79 -22.64 14.83
CA GLY A 18 -20.84 -22.86 15.91
C GLY A 18 -20.82 -21.71 16.93
N PRO A 19 -20.00 -21.82 17.99
CA PRO A 19 -19.82 -20.74 18.95
C PRO A 19 -19.26 -19.49 18.27
N ALA A 20 -19.75 -18.32 18.71
CA ALA A 20 -19.25 -17.04 18.24
C ALA A 20 -17.87 -16.74 18.83
N VAL A 21 -16.98 -16.19 18.00
CA VAL A 21 -15.68 -15.66 18.41
C VAL A 21 -15.69 -14.15 18.17
N THR A 22 -15.30 -13.41 19.18
CA THR A 22 -15.14 -11.96 19.12
C THR A 22 -13.72 -11.60 18.70
N ALA A 23 -13.59 -10.70 17.72
CA ALA A 23 -12.32 -10.14 17.28
C ALA A 23 -12.37 -8.61 17.28
N VAL A 24 -11.29 -7.98 17.74
CA VAL A 24 -11.09 -6.53 17.60
C VAL A 24 -10.47 -6.24 16.24
N VAL A 25 -11.18 -5.50 15.41
CA VAL A 25 -10.69 -4.99 14.13
C VAL A 25 -10.17 -3.57 14.35
N ALA A 26 -8.87 -3.37 14.14
CA ALA A 26 -8.25 -2.05 14.18
C ALA A 26 -8.87 -1.15 13.11
N ALA A 27 -9.35 0.03 13.51
CA ALA A 27 -9.83 1.02 12.57
C ALA A 27 -8.62 1.72 11.93
N ARG A 28 -8.19 1.24 10.76
CA ARG A 28 -7.07 1.83 10.02
C ARG A 28 -7.51 3.07 9.27
N THR A 29 -6.64 4.08 9.25
CA THR A 29 -6.83 5.25 8.40
C THR A 29 -6.36 4.92 6.99
N ILE A 30 -7.25 5.06 6.01
CA ILE A 30 -6.90 4.85 4.60
C ILE A 30 -6.11 6.07 4.10
N VAL A 31 -4.86 5.85 3.73
CA VAL A 31 -4.01 6.83 3.06
C VAL A 31 -3.95 6.47 1.58
N ARG A 32 -4.48 7.35 0.73
CA ARG A 32 -4.34 7.22 -0.72
C ARG A 32 -3.00 7.79 -1.14
N TYR A 33 -2.32 7.08 -2.04
CA TYR A 33 -1.09 7.58 -2.63
C TYR A 33 -1.12 7.53 -4.15
N ASP A 34 -0.28 8.35 -4.76
CA ASP A 34 -0.05 8.37 -6.19
C ASP A 34 1.46 8.43 -6.45
N VAL A 35 1.89 7.88 -7.58
CA VAL A 35 3.30 7.86 -8.00
C VAL A 35 3.41 8.57 -9.34
N LEU A 36 3.90 9.80 -9.29
CA LEU A 36 3.98 10.70 -10.42
C LEU A 36 5.40 10.72 -10.97
N ARG A 37 5.55 10.54 -12.28
CA ARG A 37 6.81 10.74 -13.00
C ARG A 37 6.73 12.08 -13.70
N SER A 38 7.71 12.94 -13.46
CA SER A 38 7.74 14.30 -13.99
C SER A 38 9.15 14.67 -14.44
N GLY A 39 9.27 15.84 -15.07
CA GLY A 39 10.53 16.39 -15.53
C GLY A 39 10.91 15.96 -16.95
N PRO A 40 11.88 16.66 -17.55
CA PRO A 40 12.33 16.38 -18.90
C PRO A 40 13.12 15.05 -18.97
N PRO A 41 13.29 14.45 -20.17
CA PRO A 41 13.98 13.15 -20.33
C PRO A 41 15.37 13.06 -19.67
N TRP A 42 16.10 14.18 -19.62
CA TRP A 42 17.44 14.28 -19.02
C TRP A 42 17.45 14.55 -17.51
N ARG A 43 16.29 14.78 -16.88
CA ARG A 43 16.18 15.07 -15.45
C ARG A 43 14.81 14.66 -14.91
N ARG A 44 14.51 13.37 -15.01
CA ARG A 44 13.23 12.82 -14.52
C ARG A 44 13.24 12.67 -13.01
N SER A 45 12.10 12.96 -12.39
CA SER A 45 11.84 12.76 -10.97
C SER A 45 10.62 11.88 -10.75
N LEU A 46 10.64 11.15 -9.65
CA LEU A 46 9.51 10.41 -9.12
C LEU A 46 8.98 11.14 -7.89
N THR A 47 7.68 11.40 -7.82
CA THR A 47 7.02 12.05 -6.69
C THR A 47 5.92 11.14 -6.16
N ILE A 48 6.00 10.79 -4.88
CA ILE A 48 4.95 10.10 -4.14
C ILE A 48 4.08 11.18 -3.50
N ARG A 49 2.79 11.21 -3.84
CA ARG A 49 1.83 12.14 -3.26
C ARG A 49 0.88 11.39 -2.34
N LEU A 50 0.76 11.83 -1.09
CA LEU A 50 -0.06 11.19 -0.06
C LEU A 50 -1.24 12.06 0.32
N THR A 51 -2.42 11.44 0.48
CA THR A 51 -3.66 12.12 0.87
C THR A 51 -4.50 11.23 1.80
N SER A 52 -5.24 11.87 2.71
CA SER A 52 -6.16 11.21 3.63
C SER A 52 -7.30 12.17 3.98
N SER A 53 -8.43 11.64 4.48
CA SER A 53 -9.54 12.44 4.98
C SER A 53 -9.22 13.20 6.27
N ARG A 54 -8.17 12.78 7.00
CA ARG A 54 -7.71 13.41 8.23
C ARG A 54 -6.18 13.50 8.22
N PRO A 55 -5.58 14.60 8.71
CA PRO A 55 -4.13 14.68 8.85
C PRO A 55 -3.57 13.62 9.79
N LEU A 56 -2.43 13.05 9.45
CA LEU A 56 -1.70 12.06 10.25
C LEU A 56 -0.22 12.00 9.84
N ARG A 57 0.56 11.17 10.53
CA ARG A 57 1.91 10.78 10.12
C ARG A 57 1.96 9.26 9.92
N VAL A 58 2.46 8.82 8.77
CA VAL A 58 2.75 7.41 8.54
C VAL A 58 4.07 7.07 9.23
N ALA A 59 4.07 6.08 10.12
CA ALA A 59 5.23 5.73 10.93
C ALA A 59 6.45 5.41 10.07
N ARG A 60 6.28 4.53 9.08
CA ARG A 60 7.29 4.20 8.08
C ARG A 60 6.67 3.93 6.72
N LEU A 61 7.17 4.59 5.70
CA LEU A 61 6.80 4.41 4.29
C LEU A 61 8.01 3.93 3.51
N SER A 62 7.82 2.93 2.66
CA SER A 62 8.84 2.48 1.71
C SER A 62 8.28 2.45 0.30
N LEU A 63 9.10 2.83 -0.68
CA LEU A 63 8.82 2.63 -2.09
C LEU A 63 9.68 1.47 -2.58
N VAL A 64 9.02 0.45 -3.12
CA VAL A 64 9.67 -0.76 -3.62
C VAL A 64 9.58 -0.83 -5.13
N LEU A 65 10.71 -1.13 -5.75
CA LEU A 65 10.83 -1.49 -7.15
C LEU A 65 10.90 -3.01 -7.28
N ARG A 66 10.13 -3.57 -8.21
CA ARG A 66 10.26 -4.98 -8.59
C ARG A 66 10.38 -5.10 -10.10
N ALA A 67 11.50 -5.63 -10.58
CA ALA A 67 11.71 -5.88 -11.99
C ALA A 67 10.78 -7.00 -12.51
N GLY A 68 10.46 -6.94 -13.79
CA GLY A 68 9.66 -7.94 -14.49
C GLY A 68 8.16 -7.66 -14.48
N ARG A 69 7.38 -8.73 -14.63
CA ARG A 69 5.93 -8.65 -14.94
C ARG A 69 5.01 -8.83 -13.74
N VAL A 70 5.57 -9.16 -12.56
CA VAL A 70 4.79 -9.49 -11.36
C VAL A 70 4.88 -8.34 -10.37
N MET A 71 3.73 -7.85 -9.93
CA MET A 71 3.63 -6.77 -8.93
C MET A 71 4.13 -7.25 -7.56
N PRO A 72 4.85 -6.42 -6.77
CA PRO A 72 5.22 -6.77 -5.40
C PRO A 72 3.99 -6.75 -4.49
N HIS A 73 3.79 -7.81 -3.71
CA HIS A 73 2.70 -7.95 -2.76
C HIS A 73 3.11 -7.60 -1.33
N ARG A 74 4.41 -7.69 -1.03
CA ARG A 74 5.02 -7.32 0.27
C ARG A 74 6.31 -6.51 0.06
N PRO A 75 6.79 -5.78 1.08
CA PRO A 75 7.99 -4.95 0.96
C PRO A 75 9.23 -5.70 0.49
N GLY A 76 9.39 -6.96 0.89
CA GLY A 76 10.54 -7.80 0.54
C GLY A 76 10.47 -8.48 -0.84
N ASP A 77 9.48 -8.18 -1.67
CA ASP A 77 9.37 -8.76 -3.03
C ASP A 77 10.26 -8.06 -4.07
N GLY A 78 10.96 -6.99 -3.70
CA GLY A 78 11.81 -6.20 -4.58
C GLY A 78 12.78 -5.30 -3.82
N ASP A 79 13.42 -4.38 -4.55
CA ASP A 79 14.41 -3.46 -4.03
C ASP A 79 13.76 -2.19 -3.48
N THR A 80 14.16 -1.78 -2.28
CA THR A 80 13.65 -0.52 -1.69
C THR A 80 14.39 0.67 -2.30
N LEU A 81 13.68 1.51 -3.05
CA LEU A 81 14.23 2.73 -3.65
C LEU A 81 14.33 3.89 -2.66
N GLY A 82 13.44 3.91 -1.69
CA GLY A 82 13.39 4.95 -0.67
C GLY A 82 12.58 4.48 0.53
N ALA A 83 13.02 4.90 1.71
CA ALA A 83 12.33 4.67 2.96
C ALA A 83 12.33 5.97 3.76
N TRP A 84 11.18 6.29 4.36
CA TRP A 84 10.97 7.51 5.11
C TRP A 84 10.20 7.20 6.38
N GLU A 85 10.50 7.96 7.43
CA GLU A 85 9.84 7.84 8.72
C GLU A 85 9.00 9.08 9.01
N GLN A 86 7.92 8.90 9.77
CA GLN A 86 7.06 9.98 10.26
C GLN A 86 6.55 10.90 9.14
N VAL A 87 6.18 10.30 8.00
CA VAL A 87 5.82 11.01 6.78
C VAL A 87 4.49 11.74 6.99
N PRO A 88 4.44 13.08 6.87
CA PRO A 88 3.20 13.82 7.04
C PRO A 88 2.22 13.55 5.90
N VAL A 89 0.94 13.42 6.24
CA VAL A 89 -0.17 13.30 5.30
C VAL A 89 -1.19 14.40 5.58
N PRO A 90 -1.60 15.21 4.59
CA PRO A 90 -1.13 15.19 3.21
C PRO A 90 0.34 15.65 3.07
N GLY A 91 1.03 15.14 2.05
CA GLY A 91 2.44 15.45 1.82
C GLY A 91 2.98 14.85 0.52
N GLU A 92 4.18 15.27 0.13
CA GLU A 92 4.88 14.78 -1.05
C GLU A 92 6.32 14.39 -0.72
N LEU A 93 6.79 13.32 -1.36
CA LEU A 93 8.18 12.84 -1.27
C LEU A 93 8.71 12.71 -2.70
N SER A 94 9.88 13.28 -2.98
CA SER A 94 10.48 13.22 -4.31
C SER A 94 11.83 12.53 -4.27
N LEU A 95 12.11 11.74 -5.32
CA LEU A 95 13.35 11.04 -5.54
C LEU A 95 13.68 10.99 -7.04
N ALA A 96 14.92 10.63 -7.36
CA ALA A 96 15.30 10.36 -8.75
C ALA A 96 14.53 9.14 -9.28
N VAL A 97 14.24 9.13 -10.58
CA VAL A 97 13.71 7.92 -11.23
C VAL A 97 14.81 6.85 -11.21
N PRO A 98 14.50 5.60 -10.85
CA PRO A 98 15.47 4.51 -10.84
C PRO A 98 15.97 4.21 -12.25
N ASP A 99 17.27 3.92 -12.36
CA ASP A 99 17.87 3.39 -13.58
C ASP A 99 17.70 1.87 -13.62
N ALA A 100 16.47 1.43 -13.92
CA ALA A 100 16.10 0.02 -14.00
C ALA A 100 15.58 -0.32 -15.40
N PRO A 101 16.02 -1.44 -15.99
CA PRO A 101 15.50 -1.88 -17.28
C PRO A 101 14.01 -2.26 -17.16
N GLY A 102 13.22 -1.88 -18.16
CA GLY A 102 11.79 -2.19 -18.23
C GLY A 102 11.52 -3.65 -18.64
N PRO A 103 10.35 -4.21 -18.27
CA PRO A 103 9.32 -3.63 -17.41
C PRO A 103 9.65 -3.76 -15.91
N TYR A 104 9.15 -2.85 -15.09
CA TYR A 104 9.22 -2.93 -13.63
C TYR A 104 7.99 -2.31 -12.94
N TRP A 105 7.83 -2.63 -11.67
CA TRP A 105 6.75 -2.14 -10.80
C TRP A 105 7.28 -1.20 -9.73
N LEU A 106 6.51 -0.18 -9.39
CA LEU A 106 6.74 0.72 -8.27
C LEU A 106 5.52 0.67 -7.35
N ARG A 107 5.71 0.30 -6.07
CA ARG A 107 4.61 0.25 -5.10
C ARG A 107 5.04 0.74 -3.73
N CYS A 108 4.17 1.47 -3.05
CA CYS A 108 4.43 1.92 -1.68
C CYS A 108 3.94 0.89 -0.68
N PHE A 109 4.66 0.76 0.43
CA PHE A 109 4.27 -0.06 1.57
C PHE A 109 4.42 0.77 2.85
N ALA A 110 3.45 0.63 3.75
CA ALA A 110 3.51 1.20 5.08
C ALA A 110 3.79 0.08 6.09
N ASP A 111 4.71 0.36 7.00
CA ASP A 111 4.91 -0.43 8.23
C ASP A 111 4.36 0.41 9.38
N ASP A 112 3.03 0.35 9.51
CA ASP A 112 2.22 1.15 10.43
C ASP A 112 0.86 0.45 10.64
N ASP A 113 0.63 -0.07 11.85
CA ASP A 113 -0.59 -0.83 12.16
C ASP A 113 -1.88 0.01 12.08
N GLY A 114 -1.76 1.34 12.17
CA GLY A 114 -2.86 2.29 12.11
C GLY A 114 -3.17 2.80 10.71
N VAL A 115 -2.36 2.45 9.70
CA VAL A 115 -2.48 2.96 8.33
C VAL A 115 -2.71 1.82 7.35
N GLU A 116 -3.60 2.05 6.39
CA GLU A 116 -3.75 1.22 5.21
C GLU A 116 -3.50 2.05 3.97
N LEU A 117 -2.56 1.64 3.11
CA LEU A 117 -2.31 2.31 1.84
C LEU A 117 -3.31 1.83 0.79
N SER A 118 -3.95 2.77 0.13
CA SER A 118 -4.79 2.51 -1.04
C SER A 118 -3.95 2.71 -2.30
N ASP A 119 -3.71 1.61 -3.01
CA ASP A 119 -2.98 1.61 -4.28
C ASP A 119 -3.69 2.48 -5.34
N PRO A 120 -2.95 3.27 -6.13
CA PRO A 120 -3.50 3.92 -7.32
C PRO A 120 -3.81 2.88 -8.41
N PRO A 121 -4.45 3.28 -9.52
CA PRO A 121 -4.70 2.37 -10.63
C PRO A 121 -3.42 1.68 -11.12
N VAL A 122 -3.48 0.37 -11.37
CA VAL A 122 -2.35 -0.51 -11.74
C VAL A 122 -1.45 0.08 -12.83
N ARG A 123 -2.03 0.73 -13.84
CA ARG A 123 -1.28 1.41 -14.93
C ARG A 123 -0.31 2.51 -14.48
N ARG A 124 -0.50 3.06 -13.26
CA ARG A 124 0.41 4.04 -12.66
C ARG A 124 1.56 3.38 -11.91
N LEU A 125 1.38 2.13 -11.47
CA LEU A 125 2.37 1.34 -10.73
C LEU A 125 3.33 0.61 -11.67
N GLN A 126 2.90 0.27 -12.88
CA GLN A 126 3.75 -0.39 -13.86
C GLN A 126 4.51 0.63 -14.74
N VAL A 127 5.78 0.34 -14.97
CA VAL A 127 6.63 1.00 -15.96
C VAL A 127 7.00 -0.04 -17.02
N THR A 128 6.72 0.29 -18.27
CA THR A 128 7.00 -0.53 -19.45
C THR A 128 8.17 0.02 -20.22
#